data_AF-A0A553NDP2-F1
#
_entry.id   AF-A0A553NDP2-F1
#
_cell.length_a   1.000
_cell.length_b   1.000
_cell.length_c   1.000
_cell.angle_alpha   90.00
_cell.angle_beta   90.00
_cell.angle_gamma   90.00
#
_symmetry.space_group_name_H-M   'P 1'
#
loop_
_entity.id
_entity.type
_entity.pdbx_description
1 polymer ?
#
loop_
_entity_poly.entity_id
_entity_poly.type
_entity_poly.pdbx_seq_one_letter_code
_entity_poly.pdbx_strand_id
1 'polypeptide(L)'
;MANFRASRRAFTFHRYLGVCGSIGALGCWGHQSIKSEAGPEPGTPTHQPDEAPNSCPSPNQGQRRPSDFKPGPLLSAIQLENPQIFEHAQLPKKEKDSETIQDECIIVVGTTGTGKSSTIAKFTGQDVQVSRRAESVTRACQVFADLKDPTGPKWVDTVGYDDSTHLTDEESFQDVLKFIDQHDMKKVRAIVWTVMSQERNDARLQRQADFINQFKPGEIWRNVIILVKHPGSFNPQLACQGALVAAKAHANDETQIKAVGYTYLDDALPTKLRQSVSHLSKKARSEMLLVSDDEVRQILEEQISTIENPIPIIFRDHQCLSCGEVNDRRLLPPYCHLEPLMKHPLPARMFHPEACEIYHSLGKETFHSGLLRIVGGPQEECEMIKRGLSVAAIPLMCMDPFITGPTTVAAAASAWYACSKLSQPVEERFSCCNAAQTTSGCKIRWRCCRNNEENEGCMFRFKCCRSPHDSGGCMIKYMCCGQQQGTAGCVQVCRKCDAPWGSPANKCVLKEHTLVRFEPKGGAGLGESGQ
;
A
#
# COMPACT_ATOMS: atom_id res chain seq x y z
N MET A 1 63.02 12.58 14.73
CA MET A 1 63.83 12.00 13.63
C MET A 1 62.90 11.16 12.77
N ALA A 2 63.11 11.22 11.44
CA ALA A 2 62.43 10.52 10.34
C ALA A 2 60.98 10.91 9.99
N ASN A 3 60.91 11.69 8.91
CA ASN A 3 59.77 12.07 8.07
C ASN A 3 59.15 10.88 7.32
N PHE A 4 57.89 10.98 6.89
CA PHE A 4 57.51 10.84 5.47
C PHE A 4 56.14 11.46 5.17
N ARG A 5 56.06 12.14 4.01
CA ARG A 5 54.93 12.92 3.45
C ARG A 5 54.09 12.10 2.45
N ALA A 6 52.80 12.42 2.33
CA ALA A 6 52.02 12.56 1.08
C ALA A 6 50.58 13.01 1.45
N SER A 7 50.04 14.19 1.14
CA SER A 7 49.74 14.89 -0.13
C SER A 7 48.58 14.28 -0.94
N ARG A 8 47.43 15.00 -0.98
CA ARG A 8 46.54 15.28 -2.13
C ARG A 8 45.36 16.15 -1.62
N ARG A 9 45.42 17.48 -1.81
CA ARG A 9 44.88 18.32 -2.90
C ARG A 9 43.35 18.43 -2.92
N ALA A 10 42.91 19.62 -2.47
CA ALA A 10 41.59 20.21 -2.66
C ALA A 10 41.43 20.75 -4.10
N PHE A 11 40.20 20.74 -4.61
CA PHE A 11 39.82 21.42 -5.85
C PHE A 11 38.83 22.53 -5.54
N THR A 12 39.20 23.74 -5.95
CA THR A 12 38.46 24.99 -5.86
C THR A 12 37.60 25.16 -7.12
N PHE A 13 36.33 25.58 -6.96
CA PHE A 13 35.44 25.95 -8.06
C PHE A 13 35.52 27.46 -8.31
N HIS A 14 35.81 27.87 -9.55
CA HIS A 14 35.71 29.26 -10.00
C HIS A 14 34.45 29.47 -10.85
N ARG A 15 33.71 30.53 -10.54
CA ARG A 15 32.66 31.16 -11.36
C ARG A 15 33.26 31.76 -12.63
N TYR A 16 32.51 31.71 -13.74
CA TYR A 16 32.54 32.74 -14.78
C TYR A 16 31.14 33.00 -15.35
N LEU A 17 30.85 34.28 -15.53
CA LEU A 17 29.66 34.90 -16.10
C LEU A 17 29.87 35.20 -17.60
N GLY A 18 28.77 35.30 -18.35
CA GLY A 18 28.65 36.08 -19.60
C GLY A 18 28.44 35.25 -20.87
N VAL A 19 27.78 35.70 -21.94
CA VAL A 19 26.99 36.88 -22.34
C VAL A 19 26.27 36.47 -23.65
N CYS A 20 25.17 37.15 -23.98
CA CYS A 20 24.37 37.06 -25.20
C CYS A 20 25.13 36.92 -26.54
N GLY A 21 24.48 36.26 -27.51
CA GLY A 21 24.79 36.39 -28.94
C GLY A 21 23.70 35.76 -29.82
N SER A 22 22.99 36.61 -30.56
CA SER A 22 22.03 36.25 -31.63
C SER A 22 22.76 36.07 -32.98
N ILE A 23 21.99 35.74 -34.04
CA ILE A 23 22.35 35.46 -35.46
C ILE A 23 22.55 33.95 -35.69
N GLY A 24 21.97 33.26 -36.68
CA GLY A 24 21.18 33.61 -37.86
C GLY A 24 21.40 32.54 -38.94
N ALA A 25 20.32 32.14 -39.60
CA ALA A 25 20.21 31.62 -40.98
C ALA A 25 20.85 30.26 -41.42
N LEU A 26 19.97 29.47 -42.06
CA LEU A 26 20.12 28.68 -43.29
C LEU A 26 21.06 27.46 -43.33
N GLY A 27 20.46 26.29 -43.63
CA GLY A 27 21.19 25.10 -44.08
C GLY A 27 20.25 23.97 -44.53
N CYS A 28 20.01 23.88 -45.84
CA CYS A 28 19.31 22.79 -46.52
C CYS A 28 20.00 21.44 -46.35
N TRP A 29 19.30 20.42 -45.84
CA TRP A 29 19.56 18.98 -46.03
C TRP A 29 18.19 18.33 -46.16
N GLY A 30 17.84 17.53 -47.16
CA GLY A 30 18.61 16.47 -47.80
C GLY A 30 17.71 15.24 -47.75
N HIS A 31 16.92 15.04 -48.81
CA HIS A 31 16.04 13.89 -48.99
C HIS A 31 16.86 12.60 -48.98
N GLN A 32 16.62 11.70 -48.02
CA GLN A 32 16.95 10.28 -48.18
C GLN A 32 15.75 9.42 -47.79
N SER A 33 15.29 8.69 -48.79
CA SER A 33 14.25 7.69 -48.77
C SER A 33 14.77 6.44 -48.05
N ILE A 34 14.13 6.04 -46.96
CA ILE A 34 14.34 4.74 -46.32
C ILE A 34 13.10 3.89 -46.60
N LYS A 35 13.31 2.79 -47.31
CA LYS A 35 12.35 1.72 -47.56
C LYS A 35 11.93 1.10 -46.22
N SER A 36 10.63 1.09 -45.95
CA SER A 36 10.01 0.34 -44.86
C SER A 36 9.82 -1.12 -45.29
N GLU A 37 10.52 -2.04 -44.62
CA GLU A 37 10.20 -3.46 -44.65
C GLU A 37 9.03 -3.73 -43.68
N ALA A 38 8.05 -4.49 -44.18
CA ALA A 38 6.85 -4.89 -43.46
C ALA A 38 7.18 -6.01 -42.45
N GLY A 39 6.83 -5.79 -41.18
CA GLY A 39 6.78 -6.82 -40.14
C GLY A 39 5.35 -7.36 -39.98
N PRO A 40 5.18 -8.62 -39.52
CA PRO A 40 3.90 -9.33 -39.56
C PRO A 40 2.97 -8.97 -38.39
N GLU A 41 1.67 -9.14 -38.65
CA GLU A 41 0.53 -8.87 -37.76
C GLU A 41 0.53 -9.70 -36.46
N PRO A 42 -0.01 -9.16 -35.35
CA PRO A 42 -0.25 -9.94 -34.14
C PRO A 42 -1.58 -10.71 -34.24
N GLY A 43 -1.49 -12.03 -34.10
CA GLY A 43 -2.63 -12.94 -34.05
C GLY A 43 -3.53 -12.72 -32.83
N THR A 44 -4.83 -12.74 -33.09
CA THR A 44 -5.93 -12.84 -32.12
C THR A 44 -5.89 -14.14 -31.32
N PRO A 45 -6.11 -14.13 -30.00
CA PRO A 45 -6.27 -15.35 -29.23
C PRO A 45 -7.73 -15.85 -29.26
N THR A 46 -7.89 -17.09 -29.70
CA THR A 46 -9.13 -17.86 -29.69
C THR A 46 -9.41 -18.36 -28.26
N HIS A 47 -10.56 -17.98 -27.71
CA HIS A 47 -11.11 -18.57 -26.48
C HIS A 47 -11.70 -19.96 -26.78
N GLN A 48 -11.24 -21.00 -26.09
CA GLN A 48 -11.99 -22.23 -25.86
C GLN A 48 -12.43 -22.29 -24.38
N PRO A 49 -13.61 -22.82 -24.05
CA PRO A 49 -14.07 -22.96 -22.67
C PRO A 49 -13.66 -24.33 -22.11
N ASP A 50 -12.89 -24.30 -21.02
CA ASP A 50 -12.55 -25.50 -20.25
C ASP A 50 -13.65 -25.87 -19.25
N GLU A 51 -13.67 -27.17 -19.02
CA GLU A 51 -14.61 -28.04 -18.34
C GLU A 51 -14.84 -27.73 -16.84
N ALA A 52 -16.01 -28.15 -16.36
CA ALA A 52 -16.45 -28.06 -14.98
C ALA A 52 -15.61 -28.91 -14.01
N PRO A 53 -15.44 -28.50 -12.73
CA PRO A 53 -14.75 -29.32 -11.76
C PRO A 53 -15.67 -30.34 -11.08
N ASN A 54 -15.17 -31.58 -11.06
CA ASN A 54 -15.69 -32.72 -10.31
C ASN A 54 -15.70 -32.46 -8.80
N SER A 55 -16.75 -32.98 -8.18
CA SER A 55 -17.02 -33.01 -6.74
C SER A 55 -16.03 -33.91 -5.97
N CYS A 56 -15.55 -33.40 -4.83
CA CYS A 56 -14.82 -34.19 -3.84
C CYS A 56 -15.77 -35.06 -3.00
N PRO A 57 -15.37 -36.28 -2.58
CA PRO A 57 -16.09 -37.05 -1.58
C PRO A 57 -15.59 -36.77 -0.16
N SER A 58 -16.53 -36.72 0.78
CA SER A 58 -16.32 -36.61 2.23
C SER A 58 -15.55 -37.80 2.82
N PRO A 59 -14.70 -37.61 3.85
CA PRO A 59 -14.13 -38.72 4.59
C PRO A 59 -15.00 -39.15 5.78
N ASN A 60 -15.12 -40.47 5.88
CA ASN A 60 -15.78 -41.28 6.91
C ASN A 60 -15.37 -40.91 8.35
N GLN A 61 -16.38 -40.80 9.22
CA GLN A 61 -16.22 -40.85 10.68
C GLN A 61 -15.96 -42.29 11.12
N GLY A 62 -14.75 -42.56 11.61
CA GLY A 62 -14.38 -43.81 12.26
C GLY A 62 -14.22 -43.61 13.76
N GLN A 63 -15.23 -44.00 14.53
CA GLN A 63 -15.19 -44.10 15.99
C GLN A 63 -14.13 -45.13 16.45
N ARG A 64 -13.26 -44.74 17.39
CA ARG A 64 -12.53 -45.70 18.24
C ARG A 64 -12.77 -45.36 19.71
N ARG A 65 -13.24 -46.36 20.46
CA ARG A 65 -13.41 -46.35 21.92
C ARG A 65 -12.04 -46.41 22.61
N PRO A 66 -11.84 -45.77 23.77
CA PRO A 66 -10.73 -46.10 24.66
C PRO A 66 -11.14 -47.23 25.61
N SER A 67 -10.29 -48.24 25.72
CA SER A 67 -10.33 -49.30 26.72
C SER A 67 -9.69 -48.84 28.03
N ASP A 68 -10.37 -49.16 29.12
CA ASP A 68 -10.01 -48.92 30.51
C ASP A 68 -8.61 -49.45 30.89
N PHE A 69 -7.84 -48.64 31.62
CA PHE A 69 -6.66 -49.07 32.37
C PHE A 69 -6.74 -48.55 33.80
N LYS A 70 -6.84 -49.48 34.76
CA LYS A 70 -6.80 -49.21 36.22
C LYS A 70 -5.35 -49.18 36.70
N PRO A 71 -4.96 -48.26 37.61
CA PRO A 71 -3.73 -48.40 38.38
C PRO A 71 -4.01 -49.09 39.72
N GLY A 72 -3.19 -50.09 40.08
CA GLY A 72 -3.13 -50.66 41.42
C GLY A 72 -2.07 -49.94 42.28
N PRO A 73 -2.27 -49.82 43.60
CA PRO A 73 -1.33 -49.13 44.49
C PRO A 73 -0.41 -50.14 45.19
N LEU A 74 0.89 -49.85 45.25
CA LEU A 74 1.81 -50.47 46.22
C LEU A 74 2.86 -49.43 46.66
N LEU A 75 2.63 -48.83 47.82
CA LEU A 75 3.60 -48.07 48.59
C LEU A 75 3.69 -48.74 49.96
N SER A 76 4.85 -49.35 50.26
CA SER A 76 5.22 -49.77 51.61
C SER A 76 6.44 -48.97 52.06
N ALA A 77 6.27 -48.38 53.23
CA ALA A 77 7.22 -47.58 53.97
C ALA A 77 8.47 -48.36 54.41
N ILE A 78 9.62 -47.67 54.50
CA ILE A 78 10.68 -47.98 55.46
C ILE A 78 11.23 -46.66 56.02
N GLN A 79 11.29 -46.61 57.35
CA GLN A 79 11.76 -45.55 58.24
C GLN A 79 13.25 -45.71 58.58
N LEU A 80 13.89 -44.54 58.85
CA LEU A 80 14.98 -44.25 59.81
C LEU A 80 16.32 -44.97 59.57
N GLU A 81 17.51 -44.37 59.73
CA GLU A 81 18.00 -43.60 60.87
C GLU A 81 19.09 -42.57 60.48
N ASN A 82 19.21 -41.55 61.33
CA ASN A 82 20.27 -40.53 61.41
C ASN A 82 21.32 -41.02 62.44
N PRO A 83 22.62 -40.65 62.36
CA PRO A 83 23.04 -39.50 63.18
C PRO A 83 24.28 -38.69 62.71
N GLN A 84 24.19 -37.39 63.00
CA GLN A 84 25.20 -36.45 63.53
C GLN A 84 26.53 -36.22 62.80
N ILE A 85 26.73 -35.00 62.25
CA ILE A 85 28.05 -34.33 62.16
C ILE A 85 27.91 -32.78 62.23
N PHE A 86 28.56 -32.21 63.25
CA PHE A 86 29.20 -30.89 63.43
C PHE A 86 28.53 -29.56 63.07
N GLU A 87 28.35 -28.76 64.12
CA GLU A 87 27.98 -27.35 64.15
C GLU A 87 29.23 -26.48 63.92
N HIS A 88 29.33 -25.87 62.73
CA HIS A 88 30.24 -24.76 62.46
C HIS A 88 29.42 -23.48 62.29
N ALA A 89 29.70 -22.50 63.15
CA ALA A 89 29.12 -21.17 63.14
C ALA A 89 29.23 -20.51 61.75
N GLN A 90 28.07 -20.30 61.10
CA GLN A 90 27.97 -19.52 59.88
C GLN A 90 27.78 -18.05 60.23
N LEU A 91 28.71 -17.22 59.74
CA LEU A 91 28.50 -15.79 59.58
C LEU A 91 27.23 -15.54 58.74
N PRO A 92 26.47 -14.45 59.00
CA PRO A 92 25.21 -14.20 58.31
C PRO A 92 25.46 -14.07 56.80
N LYS A 93 25.03 -15.08 56.04
CA LYS A 93 24.88 -14.98 54.59
C LYS A 93 23.91 -13.83 54.33
N LYS A 94 24.38 -12.79 53.64
CA LYS A 94 23.52 -11.79 53.01
C LYS A 94 22.42 -12.56 52.27
N GLU A 95 21.17 -12.41 52.70
CA GLU A 95 20.00 -12.81 51.93
C GLU A 95 20.11 -12.07 50.59
N LYS A 96 20.57 -12.81 49.58
CA LYS A 96 20.59 -12.36 48.21
C LYS A 96 19.13 -12.45 47.81
N ASP A 97 18.46 -11.30 47.72
CA ASP A 97 17.08 -11.17 47.25
C ASP A 97 16.87 -12.19 46.14
N SER A 98 15.92 -13.10 46.34
CA SER A 98 15.60 -14.13 45.35
C SER A 98 14.94 -13.45 44.16
N GLU A 99 15.72 -12.77 43.33
CA GLU A 99 15.30 -12.41 41.98
C GLU A 99 14.79 -13.69 41.33
N THR A 100 13.50 -13.67 41.01
CA THR A 100 12.81 -14.81 40.44
C THR A 100 13.40 -15.09 39.06
N ILE A 101 14.06 -16.25 38.93
CA ILE A 101 14.60 -16.84 37.68
C ILE A 101 13.54 -16.91 36.55
N GLN A 102 12.27 -16.74 36.89
CA GLN A 102 11.12 -16.70 35.98
C GLN A 102 11.18 -15.59 34.91
N ASP A 103 12.01 -14.56 35.08
CA ASP A 103 12.24 -13.51 34.08
C ASP A 103 13.38 -13.84 33.08
N GLU A 104 14.00 -15.01 33.22
CA GLU A 104 15.11 -15.45 32.37
C GLU A 104 14.64 -16.37 31.24
N CYS A 105 15.36 -16.33 30.12
CA CYS A 105 15.14 -17.22 28.99
C CYS A 105 16.41 -17.88 28.45
N ILE A 106 16.23 -19.04 27.81
CA ILE A 106 17.22 -19.74 27.01
C ILE A 106 16.73 -19.72 25.57
N ILE A 107 17.49 -19.10 24.67
CA ILE A 107 17.10 -18.94 23.26
C ILE A 107 17.81 -20.01 22.45
N VAL A 108 17.08 -20.75 21.61
CA VAL A 108 17.66 -21.78 20.74
C VAL A 108 17.69 -21.27 19.31
N VAL A 109 18.89 -21.06 18.76
CA VAL A 109 19.12 -20.47 17.43
C VAL A 109 19.75 -21.49 16.51
N GLY A 110 19.40 -21.47 15.21
CA GLY A 110 19.98 -22.38 14.22
C GLY A 110 19.14 -22.53 12.95
N THR A 111 19.72 -23.13 11.92
CA THR A 111 19.00 -23.41 10.66
C THR A 111 17.95 -24.50 10.85
N THR A 112 17.13 -24.72 9.85
CA THR A 112 16.18 -25.83 9.82
C THR A 112 16.92 -27.16 9.80
N GLY A 113 16.38 -28.16 10.51
CA GLY A 113 16.98 -29.49 10.62
C GLY A 113 18.14 -29.64 11.60
N THR A 114 18.70 -28.55 12.15
CA THR A 114 19.81 -28.60 13.14
C THR A 114 19.39 -29.17 14.50
N GLY A 115 18.09 -29.30 14.75
CA GLY A 115 17.56 -29.95 15.94
C GLY A 115 17.20 -29.03 17.09
N LYS A 116 16.90 -27.75 16.85
CA LYS A 116 16.40 -26.79 17.85
C LYS A 116 15.26 -27.36 18.70
N SER A 117 14.11 -27.60 18.08
CA SER A 117 12.91 -28.13 18.74
C SER A 117 13.13 -29.51 19.37
N SER A 118 13.97 -30.37 18.76
CA SER A 118 14.34 -31.67 19.35
C SER A 118 15.19 -31.52 20.61
N THR A 119 16.08 -30.52 20.65
CA THR A 119 16.89 -30.22 21.84
C THR A 119 15.99 -29.74 22.97
N ILE A 120 15.04 -28.85 22.68
CA ILE A 120 14.05 -28.34 23.64
C ILE A 120 13.19 -29.48 24.18
N ALA A 121 12.64 -30.32 23.31
CA ALA A 121 11.82 -31.47 23.72
C ALA A 121 12.56 -32.39 24.70
N LYS A 122 13.81 -32.74 24.37
CA LYS A 122 14.63 -33.63 25.20
C LYS A 122 15.04 -32.99 26.52
N PHE A 123 15.35 -31.70 26.51
CA PHE A 123 15.72 -30.98 27.73
C PHE A 123 14.52 -30.80 28.66
N THR A 124 13.43 -30.23 28.15
CA THR A 124 12.25 -29.81 28.93
C THR A 124 11.28 -30.95 29.24
N GLY A 125 11.35 -32.06 28.49
CA GLY A 125 10.38 -33.15 28.55
C GLY A 125 9.03 -32.83 27.91
N GLN A 126 8.85 -31.65 27.30
CA GLN A 126 7.61 -31.29 26.61
C GLN A 126 7.47 -31.98 25.25
N ASP A 127 6.22 -32.21 24.84
CA ASP A 127 5.89 -32.64 23.48
C ASP A 127 5.99 -31.44 22.52
N VAL A 128 7.19 -31.21 22.01
CA VAL A 128 7.46 -30.16 21.02
C VAL A 128 7.26 -30.75 19.63
N GLN A 129 6.56 -30.04 18.76
CA GLN A 129 6.34 -30.49 17.39
C GLN A 129 7.68 -30.53 16.62
N VAL A 130 8.22 -31.73 16.40
CA VAL A 130 9.42 -31.95 15.59
C VAL A 130 8.99 -32.60 14.28
N SER A 131 9.43 -32.07 13.12
CA SER A 131 9.38 -32.85 11.87
C SER A 131 10.76 -33.26 11.41
N ARG A 132 10.75 -34.38 10.67
CA ARG A 132 11.92 -34.97 10.02
C ARG A 132 12.07 -34.50 8.57
N ARG A 133 11.15 -33.66 8.08
CA ARG A 133 11.17 -33.15 6.70
C ARG A 133 12.00 -31.86 6.64
N ALA A 134 12.48 -31.53 5.44
CA ALA A 134 13.22 -30.30 5.20
C ALA A 134 12.36 -29.03 5.34
N GLU A 135 11.03 -29.18 5.36
CA GLU A 135 10.08 -28.10 5.58
C GLU A 135 10.07 -27.66 7.04
N SER A 136 10.11 -26.35 7.25
CA SER A 136 10.00 -25.74 8.58
C SER A 136 8.67 -26.06 9.24
N VAL A 137 8.76 -26.55 10.48
CA VAL A 137 7.60 -26.75 11.35
C VAL A 137 7.34 -25.51 12.18
N THR A 138 8.41 -24.93 12.73
CA THR A 138 8.37 -23.75 13.58
C THR A 138 8.16 -22.51 12.73
N ARG A 139 6.90 -22.17 12.46
CA ARG A 139 6.50 -20.98 11.69
C ARG A 139 6.49 -19.68 12.51
N ALA A 140 6.54 -19.80 13.83
CA ALA A 140 6.57 -18.69 14.77
C ALA A 140 7.36 -19.13 16.01
N CYS A 141 7.92 -18.16 16.75
CA CYS A 141 8.59 -18.44 18.01
C CYS A 141 7.62 -19.08 19.01
N GLN A 142 8.12 -20.02 19.82
CA GLN A 142 7.34 -20.71 20.85
C GLN A 142 8.11 -20.73 22.16
N VAL A 143 7.39 -20.70 23.28
CA VAL A 143 7.96 -20.73 24.62
C VAL A 143 7.61 -22.04 25.31
N PHE A 144 8.60 -22.66 25.95
CA PHE A 144 8.46 -23.92 26.66
C PHE A 144 9.01 -23.78 28.07
N ALA A 145 8.22 -24.17 29.06
CA ALA A 145 8.69 -24.33 30.43
C ALA A 145 9.34 -25.71 30.60
N ASP A 146 10.33 -25.83 31.47
CA ASP A 146 10.87 -27.12 31.82
C ASP A 146 9.89 -27.88 32.74
N LEU A 147 9.48 -29.10 32.36
CA LEU A 147 8.56 -29.90 33.18
C LEU A 147 9.20 -30.41 34.46
N LYS A 148 10.53 -30.58 34.49
CA LYS A 148 11.28 -31.03 35.68
C LYS A 148 11.63 -29.86 36.61
N ASP A 149 11.79 -28.66 36.06
CA ASP A 149 11.99 -27.41 36.82
C ASP A 149 11.19 -26.24 36.23
N PRO A 150 9.88 -26.13 36.56
CA PRO A 150 9.03 -25.05 36.05
C PRO A 150 9.43 -23.65 36.54
N THR A 151 10.33 -23.56 37.52
CA THR A 151 10.81 -22.29 38.09
C THR A 151 12.06 -21.76 37.39
N GLY A 152 12.71 -22.62 36.58
CA GLY A 152 13.88 -22.27 35.81
C GLY A 152 13.59 -21.36 34.62
N PRO A 153 14.64 -21.04 33.84
CA PRO A 153 14.51 -20.19 32.65
C PRO A 153 13.58 -20.80 31.59
N LYS A 154 12.81 -19.96 30.91
CA LYS A 154 11.93 -20.38 29.81
C LYS A 154 12.73 -20.66 28.54
N TRP A 155 12.43 -21.73 27.82
CA TRP A 155 13.07 -22.06 26.54
C TRP A 155 12.31 -21.43 25.38
N VAL A 156 13.02 -20.71 24.52
CA VAL A 156 12.46 -20.07 23.32
C VAL A 156 12.94 -20.80 22.08
N ASP A 157 12.03 -21.49 21.39
CA ASP A 157 12.28 -22.05 20.06
C ASP A 157 12.09 -20.96 19.01
N THR A 158 13.14 -20.66 18.24
CA THR A 158 13.05 -19.66 17.17
C THR A 158 12.71 -20.31 15.83
N VAL A 159 12.18 -19.52 14.89
CA VAL A 159 12.07 -19.92 13.48
C VAL A 159 13.47 -20.27 12.94
N GLY A 160 13.54 -21.21 12.00
CA GLY A 160 14.80 -21.53 11.34
C GLY A 160 15.32 -20.35 10.54
N TYR A 161 16.60 -20.01 10.74
CA TYR A 161 17.21 -18.83 10.10
C TYR A 161 17.15 -18.85 8.56
N ASP A 162 17.12 -20.05 7.96
CA ASP A 162 17.09 -20.22 6.49
C ASP A 162 15.65 -20.31 5.93
N ASP A 163 14.61 -20.33 6.77
CA ASP A 163 13.22 -20.56 6.33
C ASP A 163 12.49 -19.30 5.87
N SER A 164 12.99 -18.14 6.26
CA SER A 164 12.33 -16.86 5.98
C SER A 164 12.68 -16.37 4.59
N THR A 165 12.14 -17.01 3.55
CA THR A 165 12.31 -16.58 2.15
C THR A 165 11.83 -15.15 1.88
N HIS A 166 11.13 -14.54 2.84
CA HIS A 166 10.55 -13.21 2.73
C HIS A 166 10.93 -12.25 3.87
N LEU A 167 11.68 -12.68 4.90
CA LEU A 167 12.12 -11.79 5.97
C LEU A 167 13.62 -11.55 5.87
N THR A 168 14.00 -10.32 6.13
CA THR A 168 15.39 -9.94 6.35
C THR A 168 15.89 -10.46 7.70
N ASP A 169 17.21 -10.58 7.83
CA ASP A 169 17.88 -10.98 9.08
C ASP A 169 17.48 -10.06 10.26
N GLU A 170 17.30 -8.76 9.99
CA GLU A 170 16.86 -7.76 10.95
C GLU A 170 15.40 -7.99 11.40
N GLU A 171 14.49 -8.24 10.46
CA GLU A 171 13.08 -8.55 10.79
C GLU A 171 12.97 -9.84 11.61
N SER A 172 13.78 -10.84 11.30
CA SER A 172 13.83 -12.09 12.06
C SER A 172 14.31 -11.86 13.51
N PHE A 173 15.30 -10.97 13.70
CA PHE A 173 15.77 -10.58 15.04
C PHE A 173 14.71 -9.78 15.81
N GLN A 174 14.04 -8.86 15.13
CA GLN A 174 12.92 -8.09 15.68
C GLN A 174 11.80 -8.98 16.17
N ASP A 175 11.44 -10.01 15.40
CA ASP A 175 10.38 -10.95 15.78
C ASP A 175 10.73 -11.72 17.06
N VAL A 176 11.99 -12.14 17.22
CA VAL A 176 12.46 -12.78 18.45
C VAL A 176 12.44 -11.80 19.63
N LEU A 177 12.90 -10.56 19.45
CA LEU A 177 12.86 -9.56 20.52
C LEU A 177 11.43 -9.17 20.93
N LYS A 178 10.51 -8.99 19.97
CA LYS A 178 9.08 -8.75 20.24
C LYS A 178 8.47 -9.92 21.00
N PHE A 179 8.80 -11.15 20.60
CA PHE A 179 8.32 -12.34 21.28
C PHE A 179 8.82 -12.41 22.74
N ILE A 180 10.09 -12.06 22.96
CA ILE A 180 10.69 -11.98 24.30
C ILE A 180 9.98 -10.95 25.18
N ASP A 181 9.76 -9.74 24.65
CA ASP A 181 9.07 -8.64 25.32
C ASP A 181 7.63 -9.02 25.70
N GLN A 182 6.89 -9.63 24.76
CA GLN A 182 5.51 -10.09 24.98
C GLN A 182 5.35 -11.12 26.11
N HIS A 183 6.42 -11.84 26.47
CA HIS A 183 6.41 -12.87 27.51
C HIS A 183 7.10 -12.43 28.81
N ASP A 184 7.39 -11.12 28.94
CA ASP A 184 8.07 -10.48 30.09
C ASP A 184 9.42 -11.13 30.44
N MET A 185 10.15 -11.61 29.42
CA MET A 185 11.49 -12.19 29.59
C MET A 185 12.53 -11.07 29.51
N LYS A 186 13.19 -10.78 30.64
CA LYS A 186 14.06 -9.61 30.82
C LYS A 186 15.54 -9.96 30.72
N LYS A 187 15.90 -11.24 30.76
CA LYS A 187 17.29 -11.69 30.83
C LYS A 187 17.50 -12.91 29.93
N VAL A 188 18.56 -12.90 29.12
CA VAL A 188 19.03 -14.09 28.39
C VAL A 188 20.01 -14.84 29.29
N ARG A 189 19.61 -15.97 29.85
CA ARG A 189 20.50 -16.87 30.60
C ARG A 189 21.51 -17.50 29.66
N ALA A 190 21.04 -18.09 28.56
CA ALA A 190 21.90 -18.75 27.58
C ALA A 190 21.34 -18.64 26.16
N ILE A 191 22.22 -18.76 25.17
CA ILE A 191 21.85 -19.02 23.78
C ILE A 191 22.43 -20.38 23.39
N VAL A 192 21.56 -21.33 23.04
CA VAL A 192 21.96 -22.63 22.49
C VAL A 192 21.96 -22.52 20.98
N TRP A 193 23.14 -22.38 20.38
CA TRP A 193 23.30 -22.27 18.95
C TRP A 193 23.49 -23.66 18.33
N THR A 194 22.41 -24.22 17.78
CA THR A 194 22.42 -25.55 17.17
C THR A 194 22.94 -25.49 15.73
N VAL A 195 23.97 -26.27 15.44
CA VAL A 195 24.62 -26.35 14.13
C VAL A 195 24.75 -27.80 13.67
N MET A 196 24.84 -27.99 12.35
CA MET A 196 25.30 -29.26 11.78
C MET A 196 26.83 -29.32 11.83
N SER A 197 27.40 -30.53 11.76
CA SER A 197 28.85 -30.68 11.62
C SER A 197 29.36 -29.94 10.39
N GLN A 198 30.20 -28.94 10.62
CA GLN A 198 30.72 -28.05 9.58
C GLN A 198 32.07 -27.49 10.02
N GLU A 199 33.14 -27.96 9.39
CA GLU A 199 34.50 -27.51 9.71
C GLU A 199 34.83 -26.12 9.13
N ARG A 200 34.15 -25.74 8.04
CA ARG A 200 34.40 -24.48 7.32
C ARG A 200 33.48 -23.37 7.80
N ASN A 201 34.03 -22.17 7.98
CA ASN A 201 33.25 -20.96 8.21
C ASN A 201 32.57 -20.54 6.89
N ASP A 202 31.24 -20.66 6.82
CA ASP A 202 30.45 -20.26 5.66
C ASP A 202 29.63 -18.99 5.94
N ALA A 203 29.10 -18.36 4.89
CA ALA A 203 28.31 -17.14 5.01
C ALA A 203 27.04 -17.32 5.87
N ARG A 204 26.54 -18.54 6.01
CA ARG A 204 25.36 -18.83 6.82
C ARG A 204 25.69 -18.81 8.31
N LEU A 205 26.80 -19.43 8.71
CA LEU A 205 27.31 -19.38 10.08
C LEU A 205 27.67 -17.94 10.48
N GLN A 206 28.23 -17.15 9.56
CA GLN A 206 28.50 -15.72 9.79
C GLN A 206 27.22 -14.95 10.08
N ARG A 207 26.19 -15.08 9.22
CA ARG A 207 24.89 -14.41 9.44
C ARG A 207 24.23 -14.81 10.76
N GLN A 208 24.30 -16.08 11.15
CA GLN A 208 23.82 -16.52 12.45
C GLN A 208 24.62 -15.94 13.61
N ALA A 209 25.94 -15.81 13.46
CA ALA A 209 26.77 -15.15 14.45
C ALA A 209 26.45 -13.65 14.55
N ASP A 210 26.23 -12.97 13.43
CA ASP A 210 25.75 -11.58 13.38
C ASP A 210 24.43 -11.44 14.14
N PHE A 211 23.45 -12.33 13.88
CA PHE A 211 22.17 -12.38 14.59
C PHE A 211 22.33 -12.52 16.11
N ILE A 212 23.14 -13.48 16.57
CA ILE A 212 23.39 -13.71 18.00
C ILE A 212 24.06 -12.47 18.62
N ASN A 213 25.00 -11.87 17.91
CA ASN A 213 25.75 -10.71 18.38
C ASN A 213 24.87 -9.47 18.60
N GLN A 214 23.71 -9.37 17.94
CA GLN A 214 22.78 -8.25 18.11
C GLN A 214 22.15 -8.16 19.51
N PHE A 215 22.09 -9.25 20.28
CA PHE A 215 21.57 -9.22 21.66
C PHE A 215 22.44 -8.35 22.59
N LYS A 216 23.76 -8.55 22.54
CA LYS A 216 24.75 -7.74 23.25
C LYS A 216 26.12 -7.89 22.58
N PRO A 217 26.51 -6.97 21.69
CA PRO A 217 27.73 -7.11 20.89
C PRO A 217 28.98 -7.44 21.71
N GLY A 218 29.69 -8.49 21.33
CA GLY A 218 30.89 -8.99 22.00
C GLY A 218 30.64 -9.75 23.31
N GLU A 219 29.80 -9.21 24.18
CA GLU A 219 29.56 -9.80 25.51
C GLU A 219 28.63 -11.02 25.51
N ILE A 220 27.71 -11.14 24.54
CA ILE A 220 26.75 -12.26 24.48
C ILE A 220 27.40 -13.63 24.41
N TRP A 221 28.61 -13.71 23.84
CA TRP A 221 29.30 -14.96 23.54
C TRP A 221 29.72 -15.76 24.77
N ARG A 222 29.81 -15.15 25.96
CA ARG A 222 30.01 -15.88 27.24
C ARG A 222 28.78 -16.69 27.67
N ASN A 223 27.61 -16.36 27.13
CA ASN A 223 26.34 -17.04 27.38
C ASN A 223 25.95 -17.97 26.21
N VAL A 224 26.81 -18.13 25.20
CA VAL A 224 26.54 -18.97 24.03
C VAL A 224 27.12 -20.37 24.22
N ILE A 225 26.32 -21.38 23.91
CA ILE A 225 26.71 -22.79 23.83
C ILE A 225 26.49 -23.24 22.39
N ILE A 226 27.58 -23.55 21.68
CA ILE A 226 27.48 -24.14 20.33
C ILE A 226 27.18 -25.62 20.49
N LEU A 227 26.03 -26.06 19.95
CA LEU A 227 25.60 -27.44 19.98
C LEU A 227 25.66 -28.06 18.59
N VAL A 228 26.57 -29.02 18.39
CA VAL A 228 26.68 -29.78 17.13
C VAL A 228 25.83 -31.04 17.20
N LYS A 229 24.82 -31.10 16.33
CA LYS A 229 24.06 -32.34 16.12
C LYS A 229 24.80 -33.22 15.13
N HIS A 230 25.01 -34.49 15.49
CA HIS A 230 25.71 -35.47 14.66
C HIS A 230 27.10 -34.98 14.20
N PRO A 231 28.06 -34.83 15.13
CA PRO A 231 29.38 -34.26 14.82
C PRO A 231 30.16 -35.01 13.74
N GLY A 232 29.81 -36.27 13.42
CA GLY A 232 30.45 -37.08 12.38
C GLY A 232 31.84 -37.60 12.75
N SER A 233 32.58 -36.82 13.55
CA SER A 233 33.79 -37.22 14.25
C SER A 233 33.53 -37.33 15.76
N PHE A 234 34.42 -38.02 16.48
CA PHE A 234 34.42 -38.05 17.96
C PHE A 234 35.04 -36.78 18.57
N ASN A 235 35.28 -35.74 17.76
CA ASN A 235 35.84 -34.46 18.20
C ASN A 235 34.82 -33.35 17.94
N PRO A 236 34.00 -32.99 18.95
CA PRO A 236 33.01 -31.91 18.82
C PRO A 236 33.62 -30.58 18.39
N GLN A 237 34.84 -30.27 18.85
CA GLN A 237 35.52 -29.00 18.55
C GLN A 237 35.86 -28.90 17.06
N LEU A 238 36.34 -29.99 16.46
CA LEU A 238 36.56 -30.03 15.01
C LEU A 238 35.23 -29.90 14.26
N ALA A 239 34.18 -30.61 14.70
CA ALA A 239 32.87 -30.59 14.08
C ALA A 239 32.17 -29.21 14.12
N CYS A 240 32.47 -28.36 15.10
CA CYS A 240 31.98 -26.97 15.17
C CYS A 240 33.02 -25.93 14.72
N GLN A 241 34.14 -26.31 14.11
CA GLN A 241 35.23 -25.37 13.83
C GLN A 241 34.75 -24.15 13.02
N GLY A 242 33.86 -24.34 12.05
CA GLY A 242 33.28 -23.23 11.29
C GLY A 242 32.49 -22.25 12.16
N ALA A 243 31.65 -22.78 13.06
CA ALA A 243 30.84 -21.99 13.97
C ALA A 243 31.70 -21.28 15.03
N LEU A 244 32.74 -21.95 15.55
CA LEU A 244 33.71 -21.35 16.47
C LEU A 244 34.45 -20.20 15.81
N VAL A 245 34.86 -20.32 14.55
CA VAL A 245 35.52 -19.24 13.82
C VAL A 245 34.56 -18.06 13.59
N ALA A 246 33.30 -18.32 13.21
CA ALA A 246 32.29 -17.27 13.06
C ALA A 246 32.03 -16.54 14.39
N ALA A 247 31.90 -17.29 15.49
CA ALA A 247 31.69 -16.75 16.82
C ALA A 247 32.87 -15.89 17.29
N LYS A 248 34.11 -16.35 17.06
CA LYS A 248 35.34 -15.63 17.40
C LYS A 248 35.50 -14.31 16.64
N ALA A 249 34.86 -14.13 15.49
CA ALA A 249 34.88 -12.86 14.78
C ALA A 249 34.13 -11.74 15.53
N HIS A 250 33.25 -12.11 16.47
CA HIS A 250 32.46 -11.16 17.26
C HIS A 250 32.81 -11.19 18.75
N ALA A 251 33.23 -12.34 19.27
CA ALA A 251 33.61 -12.51 20.66
C ALA A 251 34.82 -11.64 21.01
N ASN A 252 34.82 -11.05 22.20
CA ASN A 252 36.03 -10.40 22.71
C ASN A 252 37.10 -11.48 22.96
N ASP A 253 38.37 -11.21 22.61
CA ASP A 253 39.50 -12.17 22.52
C ASP A 253 39.74 -13.06 23.76
N GLU A 254 39.07 -12.82 24.88
CA GLU A 254 39.18 -13.57 26.14
C GLU A 254 38.00 -14.53 26.43
N THR A 255 36.94 -14.55 25.62
CA THR A 255 35.77 -15.39 25.91
C THR A 255 35.94 -16.83 25.44
N GLN A 256 35.94 -17.76 26.40
CA GLN A 256 35.90 -19.20 26.11
C GLN A 256 34.49 -19.59 25.67
N ILE A 257 34.30 -19.73 24.36
CA ILE A 257 33.04 -20.19 23.78
C ILE A 257 32.91 -21.69 24.01
N LYS A 258 31.77 -22.09 24.61
CA LYS A 258 31.49 -23.49 24.92
C LYS A 258 30.99 -24.20 23.67
N ALA A 259 31.51 -25.40 23.42
CA ALA A 259 31.08 -26.25 22.32
C ALA A 259 30.81 -27.66 22.83
N VAL A 260 29.61 -28.16 22.55
CA VAL A 260 29.17 -29.51 22.86
C VAL A 260 28.69 -30.17 21.57
N GLY A 261 28.87 -31.48 21.47
CA GLY A 261 28.44 -32.22 20.28
C GLY A 261 27.99 -33.61 20.65
N TYR A 262 26.84 -34.01 20.14
CA TYR A 262 26.28 -35.33 20.40
C TYR A 262 25.30 -35.80 19.32
N THR A 263 25.01 -37.10 19.35
CA THR A 263 24.02 -37.80 18.54
C THR A 263 22.96 -38.38 19.46
N TYR A 264 21.70 -38.04 19.18
CA TYR A 264 20.57 -38.54 19.96
C TYR A 264 20.39 -40.05 19.81
N LEU A 265 20.15 -40.72 20.94
CA LEU A 265 19.75 -42.13 20.98
C LEU A 265 18.23 -42.24 20.82
N ASP A 266 17.74 -41.95 19.62
CA ASP A 266 16.31 -41.94 19.30
C ASP A 266 15.94 -42.85 18.11
N ASP A 267 14.70 -42.74 17.63
CA ASP A 267 14.16 -43.52 16.51
C ASP A 267 14.79 -43.19 15.15
N ALA A 268 15.67 -42.18 15.07
CA ALA A 268 16.43 -41.91 13.85
C ALA A 268 17.60 -42.91 13.68
N LEU A 269 18.07 -43.53 14.77
CA LEU A 269 19.08 -44.59 14.68
C LEU A 269 18.44 -45.92 14.23
N PRO A 270 19.11 -46.69 13.35
CA PRO A 270 18.65 -48.02 12.99
C PRO A 270 18.44 -48.91 14.23
N THR A 271 17.32 -49.64 14.30
CA THR A 271 16.92 -50.42 15.49
C THR A 271 18.02 -51.34 16.01
N LYS A 272 18.78 -51.99 15.11
CA LYS A 272 19.91 -52.87 15.47
C LYS A 272 21.03 -52.12 16.19
N LEU A 273 21.37 -50.91 15.71
CA LEU A 273 22.38 -50.06 16.32
C LEU A 273 21.89 -49.52 17.66
N ARG A 274 20.62 -49.11 17.74
CA ARG A 274 20.04 -48.64 19.00
C ARG A 274 20.06 -49.72 20.08
N GLN A 275 19.71 -50.96 19.73
CA GLN A 275 19.78 -52.09 20.65
C GLN A 275 21.21 -52.36 21.12
N SER A 276 22.20 -52.42 20.21
CA SER A 276 23.59 -52.66 20.61
C SER A 276 24.15 -51.53 21.48
N VAL A 277 23.83 -50.27 21.15
CA VAL A 277 24.29 -49.10 21.91
C VAL A 277 23.59 -49.01 23.26
N SER A 278 22.32 -49.43 23.38
CA SER A 278 21.57 -49.35 24.65
C SER A 278 22.18 -50.18 25.79
N HIS A 279 22.98 -51.20 25.47
CA HIS A 279 23.71 -52.01 26.45
C HIS A 279 25.08 -51.45 26.84
N LEU A 280 25.57 -50.41 26.14
CA LEU A 280 26.85 -49.78 26.46
C LEU A 280 26.73 -48.94 27.73
N SER A 281 27.81 -48.92 28.51
CA SER A 281 27.91 -48.04 29.67
C SER A 281 27.81 -46.57 29.27
N LYS A 282 27.34 -45.71 30.18
CA LYS A 282 27.27 -44.25 29.96
C LYS A 282 28.61 -43.68 29.48
N LYS A 283 29.72 -44.16 30.05
CA LYS A 283 31.08 -43.75 29.66
C LYS A 283 31.38 -44.11 28.20
N ALA A 284 31.14 -45.36 27.80
CA ALA A 284 31.38 -45.81 26.42
C ALA A 284 30.49 -45.05 25.41
N ARG A 285 29.22 -44.79 25.75
CA ARG A 285 28.33 -43.97 24.91
C ARG A 285 28.80 -42.53 24.80
N SER A 286 29.27 -41.94 25.90
CA SER A 286 29.84 -40.59 25.92
C SER A 286 31.10 -40.47 25.06
N GLU A 287 31.99 -41.47 25.07
CA GLU A 287 33.16 -41.52 24.18
C GLU A 287 32.76 -41.59 22.69
N MET A 288 31.61 -42.19 22.41
CA MET A 288 31.00 -42.24 21.08
C MET A 288 30.09 -41.04 20.76
N LEU A 289 29.96 -40.08 21.68
CA LEU A 289 29.04 -38.94 21.60
C LEU A 289 27.57 -39.35 21.38
N LEU A 290 27.17 -40.52 21.87
CA LEU A 290 25.80 -41.02 21.83
C LEU A 290 25.13 -40.73 23.18
N VAL A 291 24.02 -39.99 23.16
CA VAL A 291 23.39 -39.49 24.39
C VAL A 291 21.91 -39.87 24.45
N SER A 292 21.46 -40.31 25.62
CA SER A 292 20.04 -40.44 25.95
C SER A 292 19.44 -39.07 26.28
N ASP A 293 18.12 -39.00 26.40
CA ASP A 293 17.42 -37.74 26.67
C ASP A 293 17.81 -37.15 28.05
N ASP A 294 17.95 -38.00 29.07
CA ASP A 294 18.43 -37.56 30.39
C ASP A 294 19.90 -37.08 30.35
N GLU A 295 20.72 -37.64 29.47
CA GLU A 295 22.11 -37.21 29.31
C GLU A 295 22.23 -35.89 28.56
N VAL A 296 21.37 -35.66 27.55
CA VAL A 296 21.25 -34.35 26.88
C VAL A 296 20.96 -33.27 27.91
N ARG A 297 19.99 -33.53 28.79
CA ARG A 297 19.64 -32.62 29.88
C ARG A 297 20.83 -32.35 30.79
N GLN A 298 21.48 -33.39 31.30
CA GLN A 298 22.64 -33.24 32.20
C GLN A 298 23.78 -32.43 31.58
N ILE A 299 24.12 -32.71 30.32
CA ILE A 299 25.17 -31.99 29.60
C ILE A 299 24.81 -30.50 29.48
N LEU A 300 23.57 -30.18 29.07
CA LEU A 300 23.15 -28.80 28.90
C LEU A 300 23.01 -28.08 30.25
N GLU A 301 22.48 -28.72 31.29
CA GLU A 301 22.43 -28.16 32.65
C GLU A 301 23.83 -27.84 33.17
N GLU A 302 24.81 -28.73 32.97
CA GLU A 302 26.21 -28.48 33.33
C GLU A 302 26.77 -27.25 32.58
N GLN A 303 26.54 -27.14 31.27
CA GLN A 303 27.00 -25.99 30.49
C GLN A 303 26.29 -24.68 30.84
N ILE A 304 24.99 -24.74 31.17
CA ILE A 304 24.18 -23.57 31.55
C ILE A 304 24.54 -23.12 32.98
N SER A 305 24.75 -24.05 33.91
CA SER A 305 25.11 -23.74 35.30
C SER A 305 26.45 -23.03 35.45
N THR A 306 27.36 -23.24 34.49
CA THR A 306 28.64 -22.52 34.40
C THR A 306 28.50 -21.12 33.78
N ILE A 307 27.29 -20.64 33.49
CA ILE A 307 27.02 -19.27 33.04
C ILE A 307 26.60 -18.43 34.24
N GLU A 308 27.52 -17.61 34.74
CA GLU A 308 27.33 -16.84 35.98
C GLU A 308 26.28 -15.73 35.85
N ASN A 309 26.34 -14.98 34.75
CA ASN A 309 25.62 -13.71 34.61
C ASN A 309 24.69 -13.75 33.39
N PRO A 310 23.36 -13.84 33.58
CA PRO A 310 22.40 -13.57 32.52
C PRO A 310 22.59 -12.19 31.92
N ILE A 311 22.30 -12.06 30.63
CA ILE A 311 22.40 -10.78 29.95
C ILE A 311 21.05 -10.06 29.98
N PRO A 312 20.95 -8.87 30.59
CA PRO A 312 19.70 -8.14 30.63
C PRO A 312 19.33 -7.63 29.23
N ILE A 313 18.08 -7.82 28.87
CA ILE A 313 17.43 -7.30 27.67
C ILE A 313 16.76 -6.00 28.08
N ILE A 314 17.53 -4.91 27.98
CA ILE A 314 17.03 -3.58 28.38
C ILE A 314 16.34 -2.96 27.17
N PHE A 315 15.01 -2.94 27.18
CA PHE A 315 14.24 -2.16 26.22
C PHE A 315 14.38 -0.68 26.57
N ARG A 316 14.95 0.10 25.66
CA ARG A 316 15.13 1.54 25.82
C ARG A 316 14.32 2.27 24.77
N ASP A 317 13.24 2.91 25.20
CA ASP A 317 12.43 3.70 24.30
C ASP A 317 13.24 4.86 23.70
N HIS A 318 13.27 4.88 22.37
CA HIS A 318 13.76 5.98 21.58
C HIS A 318 12.60 6.52 20.76
N GLN A 319 12.50 7.84 20.69
CA GLN A 319 11.58 8.52 19.79
C GLN A 319 12.31 8.90 18.51
N CYS A 320 11.74 8.54 17.35
CA CYS A 320 12.22 9.05 16.09
C CYS A 320 11.72 10.48 15.87
N LEU A 321 12.64 11.44 15.73
CA LEU A 321 12.30 12.85 15.43
C LEU A 321 11.63 13.03 14.06
N SER A 322 11.76 12.04 13.16
CA SER A 322 11.21 12.13 11.80
C SER A 322 9.79 11.59 11.65
N CYS A 323 9.43 10.46 12.31
CA CYS A 323 8.08 9.88 12.25
C CYS A 323 7.30 9.98 13.58
N GLY A 324 7.96 10.33 14.69
CA GLY A 324 7.34 10.42 16.02
C GLY A 324 7.16 9.08 16.75
N GLU A 325 7.41 7.96 16.08
CA GLU A 325 7.33 6.61 16.65
C GLU A 325 8.28 6.45 17.85
N VAL A 326 7.78 5.81 18.91
CA VAL A 326 8.50 5.57 20.17
C VAL A 326 8.59 4.07 20.37
N ASN A 327 9.81 3.51 20.35
CA ASN A 327 10.06 2.08 20.62
C ASN A 327 11.55 1.84 20.93
N ASP A 328 11.94 0.63 21.34
CA ASP A 328 13.34 0.24 21.38
C ASP A 328 13.97 0.35 20.00
N ARG A 329 15.19 0.89 19.92
CA ARG A 329 15.92 1.08 18.66
C ARG A 329 15.96 -0.19 17.81
N ARG A 330 16.09 -1.36 18.45
CA ARG A 330 16.17 -2.67 17.78
C ARG A 330 14.81 -3.16 17.32
N LEU A 331 13.72 -2.66 17.88
CA LEU A 331 12.34 -3.02 17.52
C LEU A 331 11.71 -2.07 16.50
N LEU A 332 12.33 -0.91 16.27
CA LEU A 332 11.92 0.01 15.23
C LEU A 332 12.15 -0.63 13.86
N PRO A 333 11.21 -0.47 12.91
CA PRO A 333 11.43 -0.88 11.54
C PRO A 333 12.73 -0.29 10.98
N PRO A 334 13.38 -0.95 10.02
CA PRO A 334 14.70 -0.53 9.54
C PRO A 334 14.69 0.89 8.95
N TYR A 335 13.52 1.38 8.56
CA TYR A 335 13.33 2.70 7.96
C TYR A 335 12.16 3.44 8.58
N CYS A 336 12.36 4.74 8.75
CA CYS A 336 11.36 5.68 9.24
C CYS A 336 10.14 5.66 8.32
N HIS A 337 9.00 5.16 8.81
CA HIS A 337 7.75 5.14 8.07
C HIS A 337 7.40 6.53 7.55
N LEU A 338 7.11 6.58 6.25
CA LEU A 338 6.38 7.68 5.62
C LEU A 338 5.06 7.06 5.24
N GLU A 339 3.95 7.47 5.85
CA GLU A 339 2.65 6.93 5.45
C GLU A 339 2.39 7.27 3.97
N PRO A 340 1.89 6.32 3.16
CA PRO A 340 1.42 6.64 1.83
C PRO A 340 0.24 7.61 1.93
N LEU A 341 0.31 8.72 1.20
CA LEU A 341 -0.77 9.69 1.07
C LEU A 341 -1.29 9.64 -0.36
N MET A 342 -2.61 9.45 -0.53
CA MET A 342 -3.23 9.62 -1.84
C MET A 342 -3.33 11.11 -2.16
N LYS A 343 -2.67 11.58 -3.22
CA LYS A 343 -2.74 12.97 -3.68
C LYS A 343 -3.09 13.05 -5.17
N HIS A 344 -3.76 14.13 -5.56
CA HIS A 344 -3.89 14.53 -6.96
C HIS A 344 -2.72 15.45 -7.31
N PRO A 345 -1.77 15.04 -8.19
CA PRO A 345 -0.58 15.82 -8.51
C PRO A 345 -0.87 17.06 -9.37
N LEU A 346 -2.05 17.10 -10.01
CA LEU A 346 -2.49 18.21 -10.84
C LEU A 346 -3.71 18.90 -10.20
N PRO A 347 -3.82 20.23 -10.33
CA PRO A 347 -4.95 20.97 -9.79
C PRO A 347 -6.26 20.57 -10.46
N ALA A 348 -7.36 20.78 -9.75
CA ALA A 348 -8.68 20.60 -10.32
C ALA A 348 -9.01 21.75 -11.29
N ARG A 349 -9.69 21.43 -12.39
CA ARG A 349 -10.19 22.41 -13.38
C ARG A 349 -11.67 22.23 -13.63
N MET A 350 -12.30 23.31 -14.05
CA MET A 350 -13.69 23.30 -14.47
C MET A 350 -13.82 22.64 -15.86
N PHE A 351 -14.82 21.77 -16.04
CA PHE A 351 -15.09 21.03 -17.27
C PHE A 351 -16.61 20.94 -17.53
N HIS A 352 -17.01 20.99 -18.80
CA HIS A 352 -18.37 20.63 -19.22
C HIS A 352 -18.36 19.20 -19.77
N PRO A 353 -19.14 18.25 -19.19
CA PRO A 353 -19.17 16.85 -19.62
C PRO A 353 -19.83 16.65 -20.98
N GLU A 354 -20.67 17.59 -21.40
CA GLU A 354 -21.45 17.49 -22.62
C GLU A 354 -21.02 18.56 -23.62
N ALA A 355 -21.11 18.22 -24.90
CA ALA A 355 -20.81 19.13 -26.00
C ALA A 355 -21.76 20.35 -25.98
N CYS A 356 -21.32 21.41 -26.65
CA CYS A 356 -22.18 22.55 -26.91
C CYS A 356 -23.33 22.17 -27.84
N GLU A 357 -24.50 22.75 -27.59
CA GLU A 357 -25.62 22.78 -28.53
C GLU A 357 -25.85 24.19 -29.04
N ILE A 358 -26.32 24.28 -30.28
CA ILE A 358 -26.77 25.53 -30.87
C ILE A 358 -28.21 25.77 -30.38
N TYR A 359 -28.52 27.00 -29.99
CA TYR A 359 -29.84 27.39 -29.50
C TYR A 359 -30.16 28.85 -29.82
N HIS A 360 -31.44 29.21 -29.65
CA HIS A 360 -31.92 30.59 -29.65
C HIS A 360 -32.27 31.01 -28.22
N SER A 361 -31.76 32.16 -27.75
CA SER A 361 -32.08 32.67 -26.40
C SER A 361 -33.47 33.28 -26.27
N LEU A 362 -34.02 33.72 -27.39
CA LEU A 362 -35.32 34.38 -27.45
C LEU A 362 -36.25 33.57 -28.36
N GLY A 363 -37.55 33.63 -28.06
CA GLY A 363 -38.57 32.94 -28.86
C GLY A 363 -38.71 33.47 -30.29
N LYS A 364 -39.60 32.84 -31.04
CA LYS A 364 -39.96 33.26 -32.39
C LYS A 364 -40.83 34.54 -32.35
N GLU A 365 -40.70 35.38 -33.37
CA GLU A 365 -41.63 36.48 -33.65
C GLU A 365 -42.19 36.38 -35.06
N THR A 366 -43.44 36.81 -35.22
CA THR A 366 -44.03 37.06 -36.53
C THR A 366 -43.68 38.48 -36.96
N PHE A 367 -43.23 38.65 -38.20
CA PHE A 367 -42.91 39.95 -38.78
C PHE A 367 -43.35 40.03 -40.25
N HIS A 368 -43.56 41.23 -40.76
CA HIS A 368 -43.72 41.46 -42.19
C HIS A 368 -42.39 41.88 -42.80
N SER A 369 -41.92 41.16 -43.83
CA SER A 369 -40.72 41.56 -44.58
C SER A 369 -40.99 42.58 -45.68
N GLY A 370 -42.26 42.86 -45.96
CA GLY A 370 -42.70 43.82 -46.98
C GLY A 370 -42.91 45.21 -46.39
N LEU A 371 -42.80 46.24 -47.22
CA LEU A 371 -43.16 47.60 -46.83
C LEU A 371 -44.69 47.72 -46.74
N LEU A 372 -45.16 48.57 -45.83
CA LEU A 372 -46.57 48.91 -45.72
C LEU A 372 -46.95 49.77 -46.93
N ARG A 373 -47.94 49.32 -47.70
CA ARG A 373 -48.48 50.03 -48.86
C ARG A 373 -49.92 50.41 -48.57
N ILE A 374 -50.29 51.62 -48.94
CA ILE A 374 -51.68 52.05 -48.90
C ILE A 374 -52.35 51.50 -50.16
N VAL A 375 -53.37 50.66 -49.98
CA VAL A 375 -54.15 50.08 -51.07
C VAL A 375 -55.60 50.54 -50.92
N GLY A 376 -56.17 51.05 -52.00
CA GLY A 376 -57.47 51.71 -51.97
C GLY A 376 -57.40 53.14 -51.44
N GLY A 377 -58.57 53.76 -51.33
CA GLY A 377 -58.74 55.13 -50.88
C GLY A 377 -59.45 56.02 -51.89
N PRO A 378 -60.11 57.09 -51.41
CA PRO A 378 -60.70 58.07 -52.28
C PRO A 378 -59.56 58.78 -52.99
N GLN A 379 -59.34 58.46 -54.27
CA GLN A 379 -58.73 59.46 -55.13
C GLN A 379 -59.65 60.68 -55.06
N GLU A 380 -59.13 61.84 -54.66
CA GLU A 380 -59.85 63.12 -54.80
C GLU A 380 -60.48 63.24 -56.20
N GLU A 381 -59.81 62.68 -57.20
CA GLU A 381 -60.27 62.55 -58.58
C GLU A 381 -61.60 61.78 -58.73
N CYS A 382 -61.89 60.77 -57.90
CA CYS A 382 -63.15 60.01 -57.97
C CYS A 382 -64.33 60.80 -57.39
N GLU A 383 -64.13 61.52 -56.29
CA GLU A 383 -65.13 62.47 -55.77
C GLU A 383 -65.33 63.64 -56.75
N MET A 384 -64.25 64.08 -57.42
CA MET A 384 -64.33 65.10 -58.47
C MET A 384 -65.09 64.59 -59.71
N ILE A 385 -64.90 63.33 -60.12
CA ILE A 385 -65.65 62.68 -61.20
C ILE A 385 -67.12 62.45 -60.81
N LYS A 386 -67.42 62.04 -59.57
CA LYS A 386 -68.79 61.95 -59.05
C LYS A 386 -69.50 63.30 -59.11
N ARG A 387 -68.84 64.37 -58.65
CA ARG A 387 -69.36 65.74 -58.71
C ARG A 387 -69.50 66.20 -60.16
N GLY A 388 -68.51 65.94 -61.02
CA GLY A 388 -68.53 66.27 -62.45
C GLY A 388 -69.66 65.58 -63.22
N LEU A 389 -69.88 64.28 -63.01
CA LEU A 389 -70.99 63.52 -63.62
C LEU A 389 -72.36 63.98 -63.10
N SER A 390 -72.48 64.30 -61.80
CA SER A 390 -73.73 64.83 -61.25
C SER A 390 -74.09 66.21 -61.84
N VAL A 391 -73.10 67.02 -62.21
CA VAL A 391 -73.30 68.34 -62.84
C VAL A 391 -73.52 68.24 -64.35
N ALA A 392 -72.86 67.29 -65.04
CA ALA A 392 -73.00 67.11 -66.49
C ALA A 392 -74.28 66.34 -66.91
N ALA A 393 -74.88 65.54 -66.02
CA ALA A 393 -76.11 64.82 -66.32
C ALA A 393 -77.38 65.70 -66.25
N ILE A 394 -77.32 66.84 -65.56
CA ILE A 394 -78.50 67.71 -65.34
C ILE A 394 -78.89 68.54 -66.58
N PRO A 395 -77.96 69.01 -67.45
CA PRO A 395 -78.35 69.73 -68.66
C PRO A 395 -78.72 68.85 -69.87
N LEU A 396 -78.37 67.56 -69.89
CA LEU A 396 -78.63 66.68 -71.04
C LEU A 396 -80.04 66.05 -71.07
N MET A 397 -80.84 66.19 -70.00
CA MET A 397 -82.23 65.73 -69.98
C MET A 397 -83.22 66.70 -70.65
N CYS A 398 -82.75 67.85 -71.15
CA CYS A 398 -83.57 68.88 -71.80
C CYS A 398 -83.46 68.89 -73.33
N MET A 399 -82.80 67.91 -73.95
CA MET A 399 -82.67 67.78 -75.41
C MET A 399 -83.30 66.46 -75.90
N ASP A 400 -84.22 66.61 -76.85
CA ASP A 400 -85.01 65.65 -77.65
C ASP A 400 -84.90 64.13 -77.34
N PRO A 401 -86.00 63.40 -77.02
CA PRO A 401 -85.96 62.03 -76.48
C PRO A 401 -85.51 60.91 -77.43
N PHE A 402 -85.19 61.19 -78.69
CA PHE A 402 -85.12 60.14 -79.72
C PHE A 402 -83.72 59.60 -80.08
N ILE A 403 -82.62 60.16 -79.56
CA ILE A 403 -81.25 59.75 -80.00
C ILE A 403 -80.30 59.32 -78.85
N THR A 404 -80.65 59.49 -77.57
CA THR A 404 -79.69 59.37 -76.45
C THR A 404 -79.86 58.15 -75.53
N GLY A 405 -80.72 57.18 -75.86
CA GLY A 405 -81.01 56.02 -75.01
C GLY A 405 -79.80 55.10 -74.69
N PRO A 406 -79.04 54.59 -75.68
CA PRO A 406 -78.01 53.58 -75.41
C PRO A 406 -76.67 54.15 -74.91
N THR A 407 -76.29 55.37 -75.33
CA THR A 407 -75.02 56.01 -74.92
C THR A 407 -75.04 56.43 -73.45
N THR A 408 -76.19 56.88 -72.96
CA THR A 408 -76.34 57.34 -71.57
C THR A 408 -76.26 56.17 -70.58
N VAL A 409 -76.81 55.01 -70.92
CA VAL A 409 -76.70 53.78 -70.10
C VAL A 409 -75.26 53.28 -70.05
N ALA A 410 -74.54 53.28 -71.17
CA ALA A 410 -73.14 52.86 -71.21
C ALA A 410 -72.25 53.78 -70.36
N ALA A 411 -72.44 55.09 -70.42
CA ALA A 411 -71.69 56.04 -69.60
C ALA A 411 -71.97 55.87 -68.10
N ALA A 412 -73.23 55.68 -67.71
CA ALA A 412 -73.62 55.45 -66.31
C ALA A 412 -73.08 54.12 -65.77
N ALA A 413 -73.13 53.04 -66.57
CA ALA A 413 -72.57 51.74 -66.19
C ALA A 413 -71.04 51.80 -66.05
N SER A 414 -70.36 52.51 -66.96
CA SER A 414 -68.91 52.73 -66.91
C SER A 414 -68.51 53.53 -65.65
N ALA A 415 -69.25 54.61 -65.36
CA ALA A 415 -69.02 55.43 -64.17
C ALA A 415 -69.29 54.65 -62.89
N TRP A 416 -70.37 53.85 -62.83
CA TRP A 416 -70.67 53.01 -61.68
C TRP A 416 -69.61 51.92 -61.48
N TYR A 417 -69.16 51.24 -62.55
CA TYR A 417 -68.12 50.23 -62.48
C TYR A 417 -66.78 50.83 -62.00
N ALA A 418 -66.36 51.96 -62.59
CA ALA A 418 -65.16 52.69 -62.17
C ALA A 418 -65.26 53.15 -60.71
N CYS A 419 -66.40 53.71 -60.30
CA CYS A 419 -66.60 54.18 -58.93
C CYS A 419 -66.68 53.03 -57.92
N SER A 420 -67.27 51.88 -58.27
CA SER A 420 -67.30 50.69 -57.40
C SER A 420 -65.91 50.08 -57.17
N LYS A 421 -65.01 50.21 -58.15
CA LYS A 421 -63.61 49.79 -58.03
C LYS A 421 -62.78 50.81 -57.24
N LEU A 422 -63.15 52.09 -57.29
CA LEU A 422 -62.47 53.19 -56.61
C LEU A 422 -63.02 53.48 -55.19
N SER A 423 -64.18 52.94 -54.80
CA SER A 423 -64.78 53.12 -53.47
C SER A 423 -64.29 52.11 -52.43
N GLN A 424 -63.20 51.38 -52.69
CA GLN A 424 -62.63 50.49 -51.69
C GLN A 424 -62.01 51.33 -50.55
N PRO A 425 -62.32 51.04 -49.28
CA PRO A 425 -61.79 51.79 -48.13
C PRO A 425 -60.25 51.78 -48.15
N VAL A 426 -59.64 52.88 -47.69
CA VAL A 426 -58.18 52.97 -47.52
C VAL A 426 -57.76 51.87 -46.55
N GLU A 427 -56.95 50.92 -47.02
CA GLU A 427 -56.36 49.90 -46.15
C GLU A 427 -54.85 49.91 -46.30
N GLU A 428 -54.15 49.98 -45.17
CA GLU A 428 -52.70 49.79 -45.12
C GLU A 428 -52.40 48.29 -45.15
N ARG A 429 -51.83 47.82 -46.25
CA ARG A 429 -51.55 46.40 -46.50
C ARG A 429 -50.06 46.16 -46.70
N PHE A 430 -49.53 45.09 -46.11
CA PHE A 430 -48.12 44.74 -46.25
C PHE A 430 -47.83 44.12 -47.61
N SER A 431 -46.79 44.60 -48.31
CA SER A 431 -46.44 44.10 -49.64
C SER A 431 -45.99 42.62 -49.66
N CYS A 432 -45.68 42.00 -48.51
CA CYS A 432 -45.27 40.59 -48.45
C CYS A 432 -46.42 39.60 -48.64
N CYS A 433 -47.63 39.94 -48.19
CA CYS A 433 -48.76 39.00 -48.10
C CYS A 433 -50.12 39.67 -48.36
N ASN A 434 -50.14 40.98 -48.58
CA ASN A 434 -51.32 41.80 -48.77
C ASN A 434 -52.31 41.81 -47.58
N ALA A 435 -51.85 41.41 -46.38
CA ALA A 435 -52.63 41.46 -45.15
C ALA A 435 -52.63 42.87 -44.54
N ALA A 436 -53.68 43.20 -43.79
CA ALA A 436 -53.85 44.51 -43.16
C ALA A 436 -52.81 44.78 -42.06
N GLN A 437 -52.54 46.05 -41.76
CA GLN A 437 -51.57 46.49 -40.73
C GLN A 437 -51.79 45.84 -39.35
N THR A 438 -53.04 45.55 -38.99
CA THR A 438 -53.43 44.95 -37.71
C THR A 438 -53.18 43.45 -37.61
N THR A 439 -52.80 42.80 -38.72
CA THR A 439 -52.54 41.36 -38.74
C THR A 439 -51.17 41.02 -38.15
N SER A 440 -51.07 39.85 -37.54
CA SER A 440 -49.76 39.31 -37.11
C SER A 440 -48.87 39.04 -38.33
N GLY A 441 -47.57 39.28 -38.17
CA GLY A 441 -46.57 39.16 -39.24
C GLY A 441 -46.71 37.94 -40.17
N CYS A 442 -46.47 38.15 -41.46
CA CYS A 442 -46.59 37.15 -42.53
C CYS A 442 -45.47 36.08 -42.55
N LYS A 443 -44.37 36.32 -41.84
CA LYS A 443 -43.20 35.43 -41.75
C LYS A 443 -42.78 35.25 -40.31
N ILE A 444 -42.16 34.12 -40.01
CA ILE A 444 -41.63 33.81 -38.69
C ILE A 444 -40.10 33.93 -38.72
N ARG A 445 -39.53 34.58 -37.71
CA ARG A 445 -38.07 34.64 -37.49
C ARG A 445 -37.73 34.52 -36.01
N TRP A 446 -36.49 34.20 -35.71
CA TRP A 446 -35.99 34.19 -34.34
C TRP A 446 -35.68 35.61 -33.85
N ARG A 447 -36.15 35.98 -32.66
CA ARG A 447 -35.92 37.33 -32.09
C ARG A 447 -34.42 37.63 -31.85
N CYS A 448 -33.59 36.62 -31.56
CA CYS A 448 -32.17 36.82 -31.24
C CYS A 448 -31.34 37.28 -32.44
N CYS A 449 -31.45 36.60 -33.58
CA CYS A 449 -30.59 36.80 -34.75
C CYS A 449 -31.32 37.34 -35.97
N ARG A 450 -32.65 37.40 -35.93
CA ARG A 450 -33.53 37.76 -37.05
C ARG A 450 -33.42 36.82 -38.26
N ASN A 451 -32.80 35.65 -38.13
CA ASN A 451 -32.79 34.60 -39.15
C ASN A 451 -34.15 33.89 -39.24
N ASN A 452 -34.38 33.21 -40.38
CA ASN A 452 -35.58 32.41 -40.63
C ASN A 452 -35.78 31.31 -39.58
N GLU A 453 -37.00 30.77 -39.52
CA GLU A 453 -37.35 29.75 -38.53
C GLU A 453 -36.64 28.40 -38.68
N GLU A 454 -36.10 28.13 -39.88
CA GLU A 454 -35.32 26.94 -40.20
C GLU A 454 -33.89 26.98 -39.63
N ASN A 455 -33.44 28.14 -39.14
CA ASN A 455 -32.12 28.25 -38.54
C ASN A 455 -32.08 27.50 -37.19
N GLU A 456 -31.17 26.53 -37.06
CA GLU A 456 -31.02 25.66 -35.88
C GLU A 456 -30.63 26.41 -34.59
N GLY A 457 -29.98 27.58 -34.70
CA GLY A 457 -29.57 28.36 -33.54
C GLY A 457 -28.66 29.53 -33.85
N CYS A 458 -28.69 30.56 -33.01
CA CYS A 458 -27.87 31.77 -33.15
C CYS A 458 -26.69 31.83 -32.16
N MET A 459 -26.69 30.96 -31.14
CA MET A 459 -25.72 30.96 -30.05
C MET A 459 -25.40 29.53 -29.60
N PHE A 460 -24.31 29.39 -28.86
CA PHE A 460 -23.88 28.10 -28.28
C PHE A 460 -24.06 28.10 -26.77
N ARG A 461 -24.55 26.99 -26.21
CA ARG A 461 -24.55 26.72 -24.76
C ARG A 461 -24.15 25.29 -24.49
N PHE A 462 -23.62 25.01 -23.30
CA PHE A 462 -23.32 23.64 -22.89
C PHE A 462 -24.59 22.91 -22.46
N LYS A 463 -24.85 21.72 -23.00
CA LYS A 463 -26.03 20.92 -22.65
C LYS A 463 -26.14 20.61 -21.14
N CYS A 464 -25.00 20.41 -20.45
CA CYS A 464 -24.96 20.06 -19.02
C CYS A 464 -25.60 21.10 -18.08
N CYS A 465 -25.48 22.39 -18.39
CA CYS A 465 -25.81 23.48 -17.45
C CYS A 465 -26.56 24.63 -18.11
N ARG A 466 -26.71 24.59 -19.44
CA ARG A 466 -27.30 25.64 -20.28
C ARG A 466 -26.58 26.99 -20.21
N SER A 467 -25.39 27.04 -19.64
CA SER A 467 -24.56 28.24 -19.61
C SER A 467 -23.98 28.54 -21.00
N PRO A 468 -23.74 29.83 -21.32
CA PRO A 468 -23.08 30.25 -22.56
C PRO A 468 -21.73 29.57 -22.81
N HIS A 469 -21.29 29.49 -24.08
CA HIS A 469 -20.01 28.86 -24.46
C HIS A 469 -18.77 29.48 -23.79
N ASP A 470 -18.83 30.75 -23.41
CA ASP A 470 -17.78 31.49 -22.71
C ASP A 470 -17.82 31.33 -21.18
N SER A 471 -18.77 30.57 -20.65
CA SER A 471 -18.82 30.27 -19.21
C SER A 471 -17.77 29.25 -18.78
N GLY A 472 -17.38 29.30 -17.49
CA GLY A 472 -16.55 28.27 -16.89
C GLY A 472 -17.28 26.92 -16.79
N GLY A 473 -16.52 25.82 -16.82
CA GLY A 473 -17.03 24.46 -16.71
C GLY A 473 -18.03 24.22 -15.56
N CYS A 474 -19.10 23.46 -15.85
CA CYS A 474 -20.19 23.16 -14.90
C CYS A 474 -19.81 22.13 -13.82
N MET A 475 -18.64 21.51 -13.91
CA MET A 475 -18.14 20.53 -12.93
C MET A 475 -16.65 20.74 -12.67
N ILE A 476 -16.16 20.41 -11.48
CA ILE A 476 -14.74 20.47 -11.14
C ILE A 476 -14.15 19.06 -11.11
N LYS A 477 -13.12 18.81 -11.93
CA LYS A 477 -12.42 17.51 -12.02
C LYS A 477 -10.91 17.68 -11.88
N TYR A 478 -10.24 16.71 -11.26
CA TYR A 478 -8.78 16.65 -11.21
C TYR A 478 -8.21 16.28 -12.59
N MET A 479 -7.25 17.06 -13.10
CA MET A 479 -6.67 16.79 -14.43
C MET A 479 -5.89 15.48 -14.50
N CYS A 480 -5.41 14.93 -13.38
CA CYS A 480 -4.62 13.69 -13.39
C CYS A 480 -5.44 12.45 -13.74
N CYS A 481 -6.73 12.41 -13.35
CA CYS A 481 -7.53 11.19 -13.39
C CYS A 481 -8.98 11.41 -13.83
N GLY A 482 -9.42 12.66 -13.98
CA GLY A 482 -10.79 13.00 -14.34
C GLY A 482 -11.84 12.78 -13.23
N GLN A 483 -11.43 12.40 -12.03
CA GLN A 483 -12.33 12.27 -10.88
C GLN A 483 -12.80 13.64 -10.37
N GLN A 484 -13.96 13.67 -9.71
CA GLN A 484 -14.58 14.89 -9.17
C GLN A 484 -13.79 15.46 -7.98
N GLN A 485 -13.94 16.76 -7.71
CA GLN A 485 -13.36 17.38 -6.52
C GLN A 485 -13.85 16.69 -5.23
N GLY A 486 -12.92 16.42 -4.31
CA GLY A 486 -13.22 15.75 -3.04
C GLY A 486 -13.04 14.23 -3.04
N THR A 487 -12.74 13.60 -4.18
CA THR A 487 -12.32 12.19 -4.18
C THR A 487 -10.90 12.02 -3.64
N ALA A 488 -10.60 10.82 -3.14
CA ALA A 488 -9.25 10.44 -2.74
C ALA A 488 -8.27 10.64 -3.92
N GLY A 489 -7.01 10.96 -3.60
CA GLY A 489 -5.97 11.20 -4.61
C GLY A 489 -5.80 10.07 -5.62
N CYS A 490 -5.34 10.40 -6.83
CA CYS A 490 -5.11 9.44 -7.91
C CYS A 490 -3.72 8.77 -7.87
N VAL A 491 -2.79 9.30 -7.08
CA VAL A 491 -1.41 8.79 -6.99
C VAL A 491 -1.04 8.63 -5.51
N GLN A 492 -0.43 7.50 -5.15
CA GLN A 492 0.23 7.35 -3.86
C GLN A 492 1.54 8.13 -3.88
N VAL A 493 1.67 9.08 -2.96
CA VAL A 493 2.90 9.84 -2.74
C VAL A 493 3.36 9.68 -1.29
N CYS A 494 4.64 9.90 -1.06
CA CYS A 494 5.17 9.98 0.29
C CYS A 494 4.63 11.25 0.99
N ARG A 495 4.00 11.10 2.16
CA ARG A 495 3.45 12.22 2.96
C ARG A 495 4.46 13.34 3.28
N LYS A 496 5.76 13.04 3.35
CA LYS A 496 6.82 14.01 3.71
C LYS A 496 7.44 14.76 2.53
N CYS A 497 7.72 14.09 1.42
CA CYS A 497 8.44 14.69 0.28
C CYS A 497 7.58 14.85 -0.99
N ASP A 498 6.30 14.43 -0.97
CA ASP A 498 5.36 14.48 -2.10
C ASP A 498 5.80 13.71 -3.36
N ALA A 499 6.89 12.93 -3.30
CA ALA A 499 7.34 12.11 -4.42
C ALA A 499 6.53 10.80 -4.55
N PRO A 500 6.50 10.15 -5.73
CA PRO A 500 5.76 8.91 -5.94
C PRO A 500 6.13 7.82 -4.93
N TRP A 501 5.13 7.14 -4.37
CA TRP A 501 5.34 6.04 -3.44
C TRP A 501 6.13 4.91 -4.11
N GLY A 502 7.08 4.31 -3.37
CA GLY A 502 7.97 3.27 -3.89
C GLY A 502 9.07 3.77 -4.84
N SER A 503 9.10 5.05 -5.23
CA SER A 503 10.24 5.59 -5.98
C SER A 503 11.46 5.77 -5.07
N PRO A 504 12.70 5.74 -5.59
CA PRO A 504 13.90 6.12 -4.86
C PRO A 504 13.95 7.65 -4.66
N ALA A 505 12.86 8.24 -4.18
CA ALA A 505 12.65 9.66 -3.99
C ALA A 505 13.66 10.25 -3.00
N ASN A 506 14.81 10.75 -3.46
CA ASN A 506 15.82 11.38 -2.60
C ASN A 506 16.18 10.57 -1.34
N LYS A 507 16.19 9.23 -1.42
CA LYS A 507 16.40 8.32 -0.29
C LYS A 507 15.30 8.37 0.81
N CYS A 508 14.10 8.89 0.53
CA CYS A 508 13.00 8.94 1.50
C CYS A 508 12.49 7.56 1.94
N VAL A 509 12.47 6.57 1.04
CA VAL A 509 11.97 5.22 1.37
C VAL A 509 12.89 4.48 2.35
N LEU A 510 14.15 4.90 2.44
CA LEU A 510 15.19 4.24 3.25
C LEU A 510 15.87 5.27 4.17
N LYS A 511 15.09 6.14 4.82
CA LYS A 511 15.67 7.05 5.80
C LYS A 511 15.76 6.34 7.15
N GLU A 512 16.98 6.18 7.64
CA GLU A 512 17.21 5.73 9.02
C GLU A 512 16.48 6.63 10.02
N HIS A 513 16.01 6.04 11.12
CA HIS A 513 15.38 6.79 12.19
C HIS A 513 16.38 7.78 12.80
N THR A 514 15.96 9.04 12.97
CA THR A 514 16.72 10.03 13.75
C THR A 514 16.28 9.92 15.20
N LEU A 515 16.95 9.09 15.97
CA LEU A 515 16.54 8.70 17.31
C LEU A 515 17.03 9.66 18.39
N VAL A 516 16.13 10.03 19.29
CA VAL A 516 16.45 10.63 20.59
C VAL A 516 15.95 9.70 21.69
N ARG A 517 16.65 9.67 22.83
CA ARG A 517 16.17 8.92 24.00
C ARG A 517 14.83 9.51 24.41
N PHE A 518 13.80 8.66 24.53
CA PHE A 518 12.50 9.12 24.97
C PHE A 518 12.52 9.25 26.49
N GLU A 519 12.38 10.48 26.97
CA GLU A 519 12.10 10.74 28.38
C GLU A 519 10.59 10.97 28.49
N PRO A 520 9.82 10.04 29.09
CA PRO A 520 8.40 10.27 29.28
C PRO A 520 8.28 11.57 30.06
N LYS A 521 7.64 12.59 29.47
CA LYS A 521 7.40 13.88 30.13
C LYS A 521 6.77 13.53 31.46
N GLY A 522 7.54 13.68 32.55
CA GLY A 522 7.20 13.19 33.86
C GLY A 522 5.75 13.52 34.10
N GLY A 523 4.91 12.48 34.22
CA GLY A 523 3.47 12.64 34.39
C GLY A 523 3.31 13.69 35.47
N ALA A 524 2.69 14.83 35.11
CA ALA A 524 2.46 15.92 36.03
C ALA A 524 1.90 15.27 37.29
N GLY A 525 2.73 15.26 38.34
CA GLY A 525 2.38 14.58 39.58
C GLY A 525 0.99 15.09 39.94
N LEU A 526 0.04 14.16 40.02
CA LEU A 526 -1.15 14.39 40.82
C LEU A 526 -0.61 14.80 42.18
N GLY A 527 -0.60 16.12 42.41
CA GLY A 527 -0.17 16.68 43.66
C GLY A 527 -0.99 15.99 44.72
N GLU A 528 -0.33 15.22 45.57
CA GLU A 528 -0.82 14.94 46.91
C GLU A 528 -1.00 16.31 47.56
N SER A 529 -2.21 16.85 47.45
CA SER A 529 -2.67 17.92 48.30
C SER A 529 -2.74 17.36 49.70
N GLY A 530 -1.61 17.40 50.40
CA GLY A 530 -1.59 17.30 51.86
C GLY A 530 -2.41 18.45 52.43
N GLN A 531 -3.60 18.12 52.90
CA GLN A 531 -4.30 18.81 53.97
C GLN A 531 -4.20 17.96 55.24
#